data_AF-A0A424SW07-F1
#
_entry.id   AF-A0A424SW07-F1
#
_cell.length_a   1.000
_cell.length_b   1.000
_cell.length_c   1.000
_cell.angle_alpha   90.00
_cell.angle_beta   90.00
_cell.angle_gamma   90.00
#
_symmetry.space_group_name_H-M   'P 1'
#
loop_
_entity.id
_entity.type
_entity.pdbx_description
1 polymer ?
#
loop_
_entity_poly.entity_id
_entity_poly.type
_entity_poly.pdbx_seq_one_letter_code
_entity_poly.pdbx_strand_id
1 'polypeptide(L)'
;MHTFKKIDIITRNITNKIFKKYNYNFIIINEKWEDIVGKQLYKVSSPLNISRDKVLTVGVKNNYIVDFQYSMPTINNNLQKILKNQINLKIKIRQLQ
;
A
#
# COMPACT_ATOMS: atom_id res chain seq x y z
N MET A 1 26.89 18.39 -21.35
CA MET A 1 25.91 17.29 -21.22
C MET A 1 26.31 16.17 -20.21
N HIS A 2 27.17 16.43 -19.21
CA HIS A 2 27.63 15.36 -18.28
C HIS A 2 26.88 15.27 -16.95
N THR A 3 26.12 16.29 -16.58
CA THR A 3 25.44 16.39 -15.28
C THR A 3 24.18 15.52 -15.19
N PHE A 4 23.40 15.43 -16.28
CA PHE A 4 22.15 14.66 -16.30
C PHE A 4 22.35 13.15 -16.10
N LYS A 5 23.37 12.56 -16.75
CA LYS A 5 23.70 11.13 -16.58
C LYS A 5 24.01 10.75 -15.11
N LYS A 6 24.58 11.67 -14.32
CA LYS A 6 24.87 11.44 -12.90
C LYS A 6 23.60 11.50 -12.04
N ILE A 7 22.68 12.41 -12.35
CA ILE A 7 21.39 12.52 -11.66
C ILE A 7 20.57 11.24 -11.86
N ASP A 8 20.51 10.72 -13.08
CA ASP A 8 19.78 9.48 -13.40
C ASP A 8 20.32 8.26 -12.66
N ILE A 9 21.64 8.18 -12.47
CA ILE A 9 22.27 7.10 -11.71
C ILE A 9 21.96 7.23 -10.22
N ILE A 10 21.98 8.45 -9.68
CA ILE A 10 21.66 8.72 -8.27
C ILE A 10 20.20 8.38 -7.99
N THR A 11 19.27 8.85 -8.82
CA THR A 11 17.84 8.56 -8.68
C THR A 11 17.60 7.06 -8.79
N ARG A 12 18.13 6.39 -9.82
CA ARG A 12 18.00 4.93 -9.96
C ARG A 12 18.54 4.15 -8.75
N ASN A 13 19.64 4.58 -8.15
CA ASN A 13 20.19 3.96 -6.95
C ASN A 13 19.33 4.20 -5.71
N ILE A 14 18.76 5.40 -5.55
CA ILE A 14 17.81 5.73 -4.49
C ILE A 14 16.55 4.88 -4.65
N THR A 15 15.97 4.89 -5.85
CA THR A 15 14.79 4.10 -6.23
C THR A 15 15.02 2.62 -5.95
N ASN A 16 16.15 2.05 -6.39
CA ASN A 16 16.49 0.65 -6.10
C ASN A 16 16.67 0.36 -4.61
N LYS A 17 17.27 1.28 -3.83
CA LYS A 17 17.38 1.12 -2.38
C LYS A 17 16.02 1.19 -1.69
N ILE A 18 15.13 2.06 -2.14
CA ILE A 18 13.74 2.15 -1.65
C ILE A 18 12.98 0.87 -2.00
N PHE A 19 13.05 0.39 -3.25
CA PHE A 19 12.44 -0.88 -3.67
C PHE A 19 13.04 -2.12 -2.99
N LYS A 20 14.32 -2.10 -2.62
CA LYS A 20 14.94 -3.18 -1.82
C LYS A 20 14.55 -3.09 -0.35
N LYS A 21 14.30 -1.89 0.18
CA LYS A 21 13.90 -1.65 1.58
C LYS A 21 12.41 -1.89 1.81
N TYR A 22 11.57 -1.59 0.82
CA TYR A 22 10.11 -1.74 0.88
C TYR A 22 9.65 -2.79 -0.12
N ASN A 23 8.81 -3.72 0.34
CA ASN A 23 8.19 -4.73 -0.52
C ASN A 23 7.54 -4.05 -1.73
N TYR A 24 7.89 -4.46 -2.96
CA TYR A 24 7.34 -3.86 -4.19
C TYR A 24 5.81 -3.76 -4.18
N ASN A 25 5.14 -4.79 -3.64
CA ASN A 25 3.68 -4.79 -3.49
C ASN A 25 3.18 -3.72 -2.53
N PHE A 26 3.94 -3.42 -1.47
CA PHE A 26 3.59 -2.35 -0.54
C PHE A 26 3.66 -0.98 -1.22
N ILE A 27 4.66 -0.76 -2.08
CA ILE A 27 4.78 0.49 -2.85
C ILE A 27 3.57 0.65 -3.76
N ILE A 28 3.22 -0.39 -4.53
CA ILE A 28 2.03 -0.36 -5.40
C ILE A 28 0.76 -0.08 -4.58
N ILE A 29 0.56 -0.79 -3.47
CA ILE A 29 -0.62 -0.64 -2.62
C ILE A 29 -0.70 0.79 -2.07
N ASN A 30 0.43 1.36 -1.66
CA ASN A 30 0.46 2.70 -1.10
C ASN A 30 0.15 3.77 -2.17
N GLU A 31 0.73 3.65 -3.37
CA GLU A 31 0.45 4.55 -4.49
C GLU A 31 -0.99 4.45 -4.99
N LYS A 32 -1.59 3.27 -4.91
CA LYS A 32 -2.95 2.97 -5.38
C LYS A 32 -3.98 2.89 -4.26
N TRP A 33 -3.67 3.41 -3.08
CA TRP A 33 -4.52 3.21 -1.91
C TRP A 33 -5.92 3.77 -2.10
N GLU A 34 -6.06 4.96 -2.66
CA GLU A 34 -7.37 5.57 -2.96
C GLU A 34 -8.21 4.70 -3.92
N ASP A 35 -7.59 4.11 -4.94
CA ASP A 35 -8.25 3.20 -5.88
C ASP A 35 -8.71 1.90 -5.19
N ILE A 36 -7.98 1.47 -4.16
CA ILE A 36 -8.27 0.25 -3.40
C ILE A 36 -9.48 0.46 -2.47
N VAL A 37 -9.47 1.52 -1.67
CA VAL A 37 -10.45 1.72 -0.58
C VAL A 37 -11.55 2.74 -0.91
N GLY A 38 -11.37 3.53 -1.96
CA GLY A 38 -12.26 4.62 -2.34
C GLY A 38 -12.04 5.92 -1.54
N LYS A 39 -12.55 7.03 -2.08
CA LYS A 39 -12.35 8.40 -1.57
C LYS A 39 -12.65 8.60 -0.08
N GLN A 40 -13.70 7.95 0.42
CA GLN A 40 -14.12 8.13 1.82
C GLN A 40 -13.13 7.47 2.78
N LEU A 41 -12.81 6.18 2.55
CA LEU A 41 -11.90 5.43 3.40
C LEU A 41 -10.44 5.88 3.24
N TYR A 42 -10.05 6.42 2.08
CA TYR A 42 -8.71 6.96 1.85
C TYR A 42 -8.32 8.05 2.85
N LYS A 43 -9.26 8.93 3.22
CA LYS A 43 -9.02 10.04 4.16
C LYS A 43 -8.86 9.59 5.61
N VAL A 44 -9.25 8.36 5.92
CA VAL A 44 -9.37 7.84 7.28
C VAL A 44 -8.60 6.53 7.46
N SER A 45 -7.89 6.07 6.44
CA SER A 45 -7.08 4.85 6.49
C SER A 45 -5.82 4.95 5.65
N SER A 46 -4.79 4.22 6.03
CA SER A 46 -3.54 4.13 5.29
C SER A 46 -2.87 2.77 5.45
N PRO A 47 -2.18 2.26 4.41
CA PRO A 47 -1.39 1.05 4.53
C PRO A 47 -0.12 1.36 5.33
N LEU A 48 0.18 0.55 6.35
CA LEU A 48 1.31 0.80 7.26
C LEU A 48 2.53 -0.06 6.93
N ASN A 49 2.30 -1.34 6.61
CA ASN A 49 3.33 -2.27 6.19
C ASN A 49 2.74 -3.52 5.54
N ILE A 50 3.58 -4.27 4.84
CA ILE A 50 3.32 -5.66 4.50
C ILE A 50 4.39 -6.53 5.16
N SER A 51 3.96 -7.47 6.01
CA SER A 51 4.86 -8.43 6.63
C SER A 51 5.34 -9.48 5.62
N ARG A 52 6.40 -10.22 5.99
CA ARG A 52 6.88 -11.37 5.19
C ARG A 52 5.80 -12.45 5.04
N ASP A 53 4.90 -12.57 6.01
CA ASP A 53 3.78 -13.53 6.03
C ASP A 53 2.56 -13.04 5.22
N LYS A 54 2.77 -12.12 4.28
CA LYS A 54 1.71 -11.57 3.40
C LYS A 54 0.56 -10.93 4.19
N VAL A 55 0.86 -10.31 5.33
CA VAL A 55 -0.11 -9.55 6.12
C VAL A 55 0.04 -8.07 5.82
N LEU A 56 -0.98 -7.45 5.22
CA LEU A 56 -1.09 -6.00 5.07
C LEU A 56 -1.68 -5.41 6.35
N THR A 57 -0.87 -4.63 7.07
CA THR A 57 -1.36 -3.86 8.21
C THR A 57 -1.92 -2.54 7.71
N VAL A 58 -3.17 -2.24 8.04
CA VAL A 58 -3.86 -0.99 7.66
C VAL A 58 -4.20 -0.20 8.91
N GLY A 59 -3.77 1.05 8.96
CA GLY A 59 -4.20 2.01 9.97
C GLY A 59 -5.60 2.53 9.60
N VAL A 60 -6.55 2.53 10.52
CA VAL A 60 -7.90 3.07 10.31
C VAL A 60 -8.28 3.91 11.52
N LYS A 61 -8.82 5.12 11.29
CA LYS A 61 -9.36 5.96 12.37
C LYS A 61 -10.46 5.22 13.11
N ASN A 62 -10.47 5.32 14.44
CA ASN A 62 -11.34 4.53 15.30
C ASN A 62 -12.83 4.54 14.89
N ASN A 63 -13.36 5.72 14.56
CA ASN A 63 -14.76 5.90 14.20
C ASN A 63 -15.16 5.28 12.86
N TYR A 64 -14.21 4.79 12.06
CA TYR A 64 -14.42 4.24 10.72
C TYR A 64 -14.05 2.76 10.62
N ILE A 65 -13.73 2.09 11.74
CA ILE A 65 -13.32 0.67 11.72
C ILE A 65 -14.44 -0.21 11.19
N VAL A 66 -15.69 0.03 11.62
CA VAL A 66 -16.85 -0.76 11.22
C VAL A 66 -17.10 -0.60 9.72
N ASP A 67 -17.09 0.64 9.21
CA ASP A 67 -17.26 0.92 7.78
C ASP A 67 -16.15 0.26 6.93
N PHE A 68 -14.91 0.31 7.43
CA PHE A 68 -13.78 -0.34 6.79
C PHE A 68 -13.93 -1.86 6.76
N GLN A 69 -14.37 -2.48 7.86
CA GLN A 69 -14.64 -3.92 7.94
C GLN A 69 -15.78 -4.34 7.00
N TYR A 70 -16.84 -3.54 6.90
CA TYR A 70 -17.94 -3.80 5.97
C TYR A 70 -17.47 -3.73 4.50
N SER A 71 -16.51 -2.87 4.21
CA SER A 71 -15.92 -2.69 2.87
C SER A 71 -14.85 -3.73 2.52
N MET A 72 -14.50 -4.63 3.44
CA MET A 72 -13.40 -5.59 3.29
C MET A 72 -13.50 -6.49 2.03
N PRO A 73 -14.67 -7.01 1.64
CA PRO A 73 -14.78 -7.81 0.42
C PRO A 73 -14.40 -7.03 -0.83
N THR A 74 -14.85 -5.77 -0.93
CA THR A 74 -14.52 -4.86 -2.04
C THR A 74 -13.04 -4.52 -2.06
N ILE A 75 -12.48 -4.19 -0.90
CA ILE A 75 -11.06 -3.89 -0.74
C ILE A 75 -10.19 -5.08 -1.17
N ASN A 76 -10.55 -6.29 -0.74
CA ASN A 76 -9.85 -7.52 -1.14
C ASN A 76 -9.90 -7.75 -2.65
N ASN A 77 -11.05 -7.56 -3.28
CA ASN A 77 -11.18 -7.69 -4.73
C ASN A 77 -10.30 -6.66 -5.48
N ASN A 78 -10.29 -5.42 -5.02
CA ASN A 78 -9.47 -4.36 -5.63
C ASN A 78 -7.97 -4.61 -5.45
N LEU A 79 -7.55 -5.08 -4.26
CA LEU A 79 -6.18 -5.51 -4.01
C LEU A 79 -5.75 -6.64 -4.95
N GLN A 80 -6.59 -7.65 -5.13
CA GLN A 80 -6.31 -8.76 -6.03
C GLN A 80 -6.13 -8.26 -7.47
N LYS A 81 -7.01 -7.38 -7.95
CA LYS A 81 -6.89 -6.78 -9.30
C LYS A 81 -5.58 -6.01 -9.47
N ILE A 82 -5.23 -5.15 -8.52
CA ILE A 82 -4.01 -4.32 -8.58
C ILE A 82 -2.74 -5.18 -8.51
N LEU A 83 -2.75 -6.24 -7.71
CA LEU A 83 -1.66 -7.20 -7.60
C LEU A 83 -1.73 -8.33 -8.64
N LYS A 84 -2.59 -8.21 -9.66
CA LYS A 84 -2.77 -9.19 -10.76
C LYS A 84 -2.98 -10.63 -10.27
N ASN A 85 -3.74 -10.81 -9.19
CA ASN A 85 -4.05 -12.09 -8.54
C ASN A 85 -2.82 -12.89 -8.09
N GLN A 86 -1.63 -12.28 -8.02
CA GLN A 86 -0.40 -13.00 -7.68
C GLN A 86 -0.29 -13.28 -6.18
N ILE A 87 -1.02 -12.53 -5.35
CA ILE A 87 -0.83 -12.53 -3.90
C ILE A 87 -2.18 -12.39 -3.21
N ASN A 88 -2.50 -13.37 -2.36
CA ASN A 88 -3.56 -13.24 -1.38
C ASN A 88 -2.98 -12.64 -0.09
N LEU A 89 -3.34 -11.40 0.22
CA LEU A 89 -2.89 -10.70 1.43
C LEU A 89 -3.94 -10.84 2.54
N LYS A 90 -3.51 -11.14 3.75
CA LYS A 90 -4.37 -11.01 4.94
C LYS A 90 -4.37 -9.55 5.39
N ILE A 91 -5.53 -8.99 5.69
CA ILE A 91 -5.63 -7.61 6.19
C ILE A 91 -5.70 -7.63 7.72
N LYS A 92 -4.80 -6.88 8.36
CA LYS A 92 -4.82 -6.61 9.81
C LYS A 92 -5.13 -5.14 10.03
N ILE A 93 -6.22 -4.84 10.73
CA ILE A 93 -6.59 -3.47 11.08
C ILE A 93 -5.82 -3.05 12.34
N ARG A 94 -5.23 -1.85 12.32
CA ARG A 94 -4.67 -1.16 13.47
C ARG A 94 -5.45 0.14 13.67
N GLN A 95 -5.93 0.35 14.88
CA GLN A 95 -6.65 1.57 15.22
C GLN A 95 -5.67 2.76 15.25
N LEU A 96 -6.04 3.86 14.60
CA LEU A 96 -5.38 5.15 14.71
C LEU A 96 -6.16 6.00 15.72
N GLN A 97 -5.42 6.59 16.67
CA GLN A 97 -5.95 7.58 17.61
C GLN A 97 -6.32 8.87 16.89
#